data_AF-A0A4R2U262-F1
#
_entry.id   AF-A0A4R2U262-F1
#
_cell.length_a   1.000
_cell.length_b   1.000
_cell.length_c   1.000
_cell.angle_alpha   90.00
_cell.angle_beta   90.00
_cell.angle_gamma   90.00
#
_symmetry.space_group_name_H-M   'P 1'
#
loop_
_entity.id
_entity.type
_entity.pdbx_description
1 polymer ?
#
loop_
_entity_poly.entity_id
_entity_poly.type
_entity_poly.pdbx_seq_one_letter_code
_entity_poly.pdbx_strand_id
1 'polypeptide(L)'
;MADADLAIMRRIDELHLLYPFAGSRMLRDLLRQVGTAVGRLHVATLMRRMRIEAIYRRPNTSKPAPGHKIYPYLLRKLAVTKPNQVWATDITYIPMARGFV
;
A
#
# COMPACT_ATOMS: atom_id res chain seq x y z
N MET A 1 -19.32 -13.71 -7.07
CA MET A 1 -18.81 -12.41 -7.56
C MET A 1 -18.69 -12.57 -9.06
N ALA A 2 -19.15 -11.62 -9.88
CA ALA A 2 -19.13 -11.81 -11.33
C ALA A 2 -17.68 -11.86 -11.85
N ASP A 3 -17.39 -12.69 -12.86
CA ASP A 3 -16.03 -12.81 -13.43
C ASP A 3 -15.50 -11.46 -13.95
N ALA A 4 -16.40 -10.61 -14.45
CA ALA A 4 -16.08 -9.24 -14.87
C ALA A 4 -15.55 -8.37 -13.71
N ASP A 5 -16.10 -8.51 -12.50
CA ASP A 5 -15.62 -7.77 -11.33
C ASP A 5 -14.22 -8.22 -10.92
N LEU A 6 -13.94 -9.52 -11.03
CA LEU A 6 -12.63 -10.07 -10.69
C LEU A 6 -11.55 -9.56 -11.66
N ALA A 7 -11.87 -9.46 -12.96
CA ALA A 7 -10.98 -8.87 -13.96
C ALA A 7 -10.69 -7.39 -13.67
N ILE A 8 -11.72 -6.62 -13.29
CA ILE A 8 -11.56 -5.21 -12.90
C ILE A 8 -10.72 -5.09 -11.62
N MET A 9 -10.96 -5.94 -10.61
CA MET A 9 -10.19 -5.93 -9.35
C MET A 9 -8.71 -6.24 -9.59
N ARG A 10 -8.38 -7.21 -10.44
CA ARG A 10 -6.98 -7.48 -10.83
C ARG A 10 -6.32 -6.25 -11.44
N ARG A 11 -7.03 -5.57 -12.35
CA ARG A 11 -6.49 -4.37 -13.00
C ARG A 11 -6.35 -3.20 -12.02
N ILE A 12 -7.27 -3.05 -11.07
CA ILE A 12 -7.16 -2.06 -9.99
C ILE A 12 -5.92 -2.32 -9.14
N ASP A 13 -5.63 -3.58 -8.80
CA ASP A 13 -4.45 -3.97 -8.02
C ASP A 13 -3.14 -3.57 -8.74
N GLU A 14 -3.01 -3.93 -10.02
CA GLU A 14 -1.86 -3.55 -10.85
C GLU A 14 -1.69 -2.03 -10.94
N LEU A 15 -2.79 -1.30 -11.17
CA LEU A 15 -2.77 0.16 -11.23
C LEU A 15 -2.45 0.79 -9.87
N HIS A 16 -2.85 0.17 -8.76
CA HIS A 16 -2.54 0.65 -7.42
C HIS A 16 -1.05 0.48 -7.09
N LEU A 17 -0.42 -0.61 -7.54
CA LEU A 17 1.03 -0.80 -7.41
C LEU A 17 1.84 0.24 -8.20
N LEU A 18 1.36 0.62 -9.40
CA LEU A 18 2.01 1.64 -10.23
C LEU A 18 1.70 3.07 -9.76
N TYR A 19 0.46 3.31 -9.35
CA TYR A 19 -0.07 4.62 -9.01
C TYR A 19 -0.79 4.56 -7.65
N PRO A 20 -0.06 4.44 -6.53
CA PRO A 20 -0.67 4.27 -5.20
C PRO A 20 -1.54 5.44 -4.77
N PHE A 21 -1.36 6.62 -5.37
CA PHE A 21 -2.18 7.83 -5.16
C PHE A 21 -3.49 7.85 -5.95
N ALA A 22 -3.74 6.86 -6.81
CA ALA A 22 -4.92 6.80 -7.66
C ALA A 22 -6.20 6.49 -6.87
N GLY A 23 -7.03 7.49 -6.66
CA GLY A 23 -8.39 7.31 -6.14
C GLY A 23 -9.37 6.78 -7.20
N SER A 24 -10.59 6.45 -6.77
CA SER A 24 -11.64 5.89 -7.64
C SER A 24 -11.97 6.71 -8.89
N ARG A 25 -11.82 8.04 -8.85
CA ARG A 25 -11.96 8.91 -10.02
C ARG A 25 -10.87 8.67 -11.05
N MET A 26 -9.62 8.65 -10.62
CA MET A 26 -8.47 8.49 -11.51
C MET A 26 -8.39 7.06 -12.05
N LEU A 27 -8.65 6.07 -11.18
CA LEU A 27 -8.72 4.66 -11.59
C LEU A 27 -9.82 4.40 -12.62
N ARG A 28 -10.99 5.04 -12.50
CA ARG A 28 -12.02 4.98 -13.54
C ARG A 28 -11.48 5.40 -14.91
N ASP A 29 -10.74 6.51 -14.96
CA ASP A 29 -10.23 7.06 -16.21
C ASP A 29 -9.10 6.20 -16.79
N LEU A 30 -8.21 5.69 -15.93
CA LEU A 30 -7.16 4.74 -16.31
C LEU A 30 -7.76 3.42 -16.84
N LEU A 31 -8.79 2.88 -16.19
CA LEU A 31 -9.49 1.68 -16.66
C LEU A 31 -10.16 1.92 -18.02
N ARG A 32 -10.72 3.12 -18.22
CA ARG A 32 -11.34 3.51 -19.50
C ARG A 32 -10.34 3.62 -20.64
N GLN A 33 -9.14 4.11 -20.37
CA GLN A 33 -8.06 4.19 -21.37
C GLN A 33 -7.62 2.81 -21.89
N VAL A 34 -7.81 1.77 -21.08
CA VAL A 34 -7.49 0.37 -21.42
C VAL A 34 -8.75 -0.37 -21.93
N GLY A 35 -9.82 0.35 -22.29
CA GLY A 35 -11.03 -0.21 -22.87
C GLY A 35 -12.03 -0.79 -21.86
N THR A 36 -11.82 -0.60 -20.55
CA THR A 36 -12.75 -1.09 -19.52
C THR A 36 -13.71 0.02 -19.10
N ALA A 37 -14.95 -0.04 -19.58
CA ALA A 37 -15.99 0.92 -19.21
C ALA A 37 -16.59 0.60 -17.83
N VAL A 38 -16.23 1.37 -16.80
CA VAL A 38 -16.72 1.19 -15.44
C VAL A 38 -17.12 2.53 -14.80
N GLY A 39 -18.16 2.53 -13.97
CA GLY A 39 -18.59 3.71 -13.23
C GLY A 39 -17.72 3.99 -12.00
N ARG A 40 -17.54 5.27 -11.65
CA ARG A 40 -16.77 5.69 -10.45
C ARG A 40 -17.22 5.00 -9.16
N LEU A 41 -18.53 4.87 -8.96
CA LEU A 41 -19.09 4.25 -7.76
C LEU A 41 -18.77 2.76 -7.68
N HIS A 42 -18.77 2.07 -8.83
CA HIS A 42 -18.38 0.67 -8.91
C HIS A 42 -16.92 0.48 -8.54
N VAL A 43 -16.02 1.30 -9.11
CA VAL A 43 -14.60 1.32 -8.74
C VAL A 43 -14.42 1.55 -7.23
N ALA A 44 -15.14 2.52 -6.65
CA ALA A 44 -15.06 2.80 -5.22
C ALA A 44 -15.53 1.62 -4.35
N THR A 45 -16.59 0.91 -4.77
CA THR A 45 -17.08 -0.30 -4.10
C THR A 45 -16.07 -1.43 -4.17
N LEU A 46 -15.45 -1.65 -5.33
CA LEU A 46 -14.41 -2.67 -5.52
C LEU A 46 -13.16 -2.35 -4.70
N MET A 47 -12.68 -1.10 -4.72
CA MET A 47 -11.55 -0.64 -3.87
C MET A 47 -11.82 -0.93 -2.38
N ARG A 48 -13.02 -0.56 -1.88
CA ARG A 48 -13.41 -0.84 -0.49
C ARG A 48 -13.40 -2.33 -0.18
N ARG A 49 -13.87 -3.16 -1.10
CA ARG A 49 -13.88 -4.63 -0.95
C ARG A 49 -12.47 -5.22 -0.93
N MET A 50 -11.55 -4.65 -1.71
CA MET A 50 -10.14 -5.01 -1.75
C MET A 50 -9.31 -4.42 -0.60
N ARG A 51 -9.90 -3.52 0.20
CA ARG A 51 -9.18 -2.71 1.20
C ARG A 51 -8.04 -1.88 0.60
N ILE A 52 -8.22 -1.43 -0.64
CA ILE A 52 -7.30 -0.53 -1.32
C ILE A 52 -7.78 0.91 -1.11
N GLU A 53 -6.85 1.77 -0.70
CA GLU A 53 -7.09 3.21 -0.52
C GLU A 53 -6.02 4.01 -1.24
N ALA A 54 -6.39 5.17 -1.77
CA ALA A 54 -5.42 6.08 -2.36
C ALA A 54 -4.48 6.60 -1.27
N ILE A 55 -3.18 6.37 -1.47
CA ILE A 55 -2.13 6.84 -0.58
C ILE A 55 -1.80 8.29 -0.95
N TYR A 56 -2.29 9.21 -0.14
CA TYR A 56 -1.88 10.62 -0.20
C TYR A 56 -0.64 10.85 0.66
N ARG A 57 0.11 11.92 0.35
CA ARG A 57 1.21 12.37 1.21
C ARG A 57 0.69 12.61 2.62
N ARG A 58 1.07 11.71 3.54
CA ARG A 58 0.92 11.92 4.98
C ARG A 58 2.03 12.86 5.46
N PRO A 59 1.86 13.53 6.61
CA PRO A 59 2.96 14.26 7.24
C PRO A 59 4.19 13.36 7.33
N ASN A 60 5.36 13.90 6.97
CA ASN A 60 6.60 13.14 6.97
C ASN A 60 7.00 12.81 8.41
N THR A 61 6.68 11.62 8.89
CA THR A 61 7.00 11.14 10.25
C THR A 61 8.50 10.94 10.47
N SER A 62 9.31 10.89 9.40
CA SER A 62 10.77 10.88 9.51
C SER A 62 11.35 12.26 9.85
N LYS A 63 10.57 13.34 9.67
CA LYS A 63 10.93 14.66 10.18
C LYS A 63 10.33 14.83 11.58
N PRO A 64 11.14 14.92 12.65
CA PRO A 64 10.61 15.18 13.98
C PRO A 64 9.93 16.55 13.99
N ALA A 65 8.74 16.63 14.59
CA ALA A 65 8.12 17.92 14.83
C ALA A 65 8.98 18.72 15.83
N PRO A 66 9.05 20.06 15.70
CA PRO A 66 9.78 20.91 16.64
C PRO A 66 9.33 20.62 18.08
N GLY A 67 10.29 20.43 18.99
CA GLY A 67 10.03 20.15 20.41
C GLY A 67 9.94 18.67 20.80
N HIS A 68 9.98 17.72 19.85
CA HIS A 68 10.05 16.30 20.18
C HIS A 68 11.46 15.89 20.64
N LYS A 69 11.54 15.15 21.76
CA LYS A 69 12.79 14.58 22.25
C LYS A 69 13.34 13.56 21.26
N ILE A 70 14.58 13.78 20.82
CA ILE A 70 15.31 12.81 19.99
C ILE A 70 15.87 11.73 20.92
N TYR A 71 15.43 10.49 20.73
CA TYR A 71 15.99 9.34 21.44
C TYR A 71 17.25 8.85 20.71
N PRO A 72 18.34 8.53 21.44
CA PRO A 72 19.53 7.96 20.83
C PRO A 72 19.23 6.57 20.28
N TYR A 73 19.75 6.26 19.10
CA TYR A 73 19.72 4.91 18.57
C TYR A 73 20.71 4.04 19.37
N LEU A 74 20.20 3.25 20.31
CA LEU A 74 21.00 2.52 21.31
C LEU A 74 21.94 1.46 20.70
N LEU A 75 21.65 0.99 19.49
CA LEU A 75 22.50 0.06 18.75
C LEU A 75 23.66 0.76 18.01
N ARG A 76 23.67 2.10 17.97
CA ARG A 76 24.72 2.87 17.30
C ARG A 76 26.07 2.60 17.99
N LYS A 77 27.06 2.13 17.22
CA LYS A 77 28.41 1.77 17.68
C LYS A 77 28.46 0.58 18.65
N LEU A 78 27.37 -0.18 18.81
CA LEU A 78 27.39 -1.42 19.58
C LEU A 78 28.03 -2.52 18.72
N ALA A 79 29.15 -3.08 19.18
CA ALA A 79 29.72 -4.28 18.59
C ALA A 79 28.86 -5.50 18.95
N VAL A 80 28.31 -6.18 17.93
CA VAL A 80 27.52 -7.41 18.11
C VAL A 80 28.47 -8.60 17.99
N THR A 81 28.89 -9.15 19.13
CA THR A 81 29.98 -10.14 19.21
C THR A 81 29.51 -11.54 19.59
N LYS A 82 28.24 -11.71 19.99
CA LYS A 82 27.68 -13.00 20.36
C LYS A 82 26.26 -13.21 19.80
N PRO A 83 25.84 -14.47 19.58
CA PRO A 83 24.45 -14.79 19.28
C PRO A 83 23.49 -14.25 20.35
N ASN A 84 22.25 -13.94 19.96
CA ASN A 84 21.18 -13.42 20.84
C ASN A 84 21.48 -12.09 21.55
N GLN A 85 22.36 -11.26 20.99
CA GLN A 85 22.68 -9.93 21.53
C GLN A 85 21.79 -8.81 20.97
N VAL A 86 21.31 -8.96 19.73
CA VAL A 86 20.42 -8.00 19.04
C VAL A 86 19.45 -8.81 18.19
N TRP A 87 18.18 -8.38 18.15
CA TRP A 87 17.16 -8.93 17.26
C TRP A 87 16.64 -7.84 16.33
N ALA A 88 16.38 -8.20 15.08
CA ALA A 88 15.71 -7.37 14.09
C ALA A 88 14.48 -8.11 13.58
N THR A 89 13.40 -7.38 13.33
CA THR A 89 12.16 -7.93 12.78
C THR A 89 11.66 -6.98 11.70
N ASP A 90 11.33 -7.53 10.55
CA ASP A 90 10.64 -6.84 9.47
C ASP A 90 9.33 -7.56 9.14
N ILE A 91 8.41 -6.85 8.48
CA ILE A 91 7.19 -7.43 7.92
C ILE A 91 7.23 -7.12 6.44
N THR A 92 7.31 -8.18 5.63
CA THR A 92 7.30 -8.07 4.17
C THR A 92 5.98 -8.60 3.63
N TYR A 93 5.30 -7.79 2.81
CA TYR A 93 4.07 -8.20 2.12
C TYR A 93 4.41 -9.01 0.87
N ILE A 94 3.85 -10.23 0.76
CA ILE A 94 4.04 -11.10 -0.40
C ILE A 94 2.70 -11.23 -1.15
N PRO A 95 2.61 -10.80 -2.41
CA PRO A 95 1.38 -10.93 -3.20
C PRO A 95 1.11 -12.41 -3.52
N MET A 96 -0.10 -12.89 -3.22
CA MET A 96 -0.50 -14.29 -3.46
C MET A 96 -1.46 -14.42 -4.66
N ALA A 97 -1.32 -15.50 -5.43
CA ALA A 97 -2.16 -15.76 -6.60
C ALA A 97 -3.65 -16.00 -6.27
N ARG A 98 -3.97 -16.42 -5.04
CA ARG A 98 -5.33 -16.58 -4.50
C ARG A 98 -5.34 -16.31 -2.98
N GLY A 99 -6.30 -15.50 -2.52
CA GLY A 99 -6.52 -15.18 -1.10
C GLY A 99 -5.77 -13.93 -0.63
N PHE A 100 -6.37 -13.22 0.34
CA PHE A 100 -5.74 -12.13 1.10
C PHE A 100 -5.43 -12.66 2.51
N VAL A 101 -4.22 -12.44 3.02
CA VAL A 101 -3.88 -12.60 4.45
C VAL A 101 -3.93 -11.23 5.09
#